data_AF-A0A5C6UNG4-F1
#
_entry.id   AF-A0A5C6UNG4-F1
#
_cell.length_a   1.000
_cell.length_b   1.000
_cell.length_c   1.000
_cell.angle_alpha   90.00
_cell.angle_beta   90.00
_cell.angle_gamma   90.00
#
_symmetry.space_group_name_H-M   'P 1'
#
loop_
_entity.id
_entity.type
_entity.pdbx_description
1 polymer ?
#
loop_
_entity_poly.entity_id
_entity_poly.type
_entity_poly.pdbx_seq_one_letter_code
_entity_poly.pdbx_strand_id
1 'polypeptide(L)'
;MSTLSILLDTFRNAAASEREKGTYFEELIMAYLKNEATYRELYSDVWTYGEWAALNGEDGRDAGIDLVAKTRGTNKYRKRSAT
;
A
#
# COMPACT_ATOMS: atom_id res chain seq x y z
N MET A 1 -3.02 6.90 -24.91
CA MET A 1 -3.16 6.80 -23.44
C MET A 1 -3.20 5.34 -23.06
N SER A 2 -2.53 4.95 -21.98
CA SER A 2 -2.53 3.57 -21.48
C SER A 2 -3.65 3.37 -20.46
N THR A 3 -4.06 2.13 -20.22
CA THR A 3 -5.05 1.81 -19.17
C THR A 3 -4.59 2.31 -17.80
N LEU A 4 -3.28 2.26 -17.52
CA LEU A 4 -2.70 2.78 -16.29
C LEU A 4 -2.83 4.31 -16.17
N SER A 5 -2.61 5.06 -17.26
CA SER A 5 -2.76 6.53 -17.20
C SER A 5 -4.21 6.92 -16.93
N ILE A 6 -5.18 6.22 -17.53
CA ILE A 6 -6.61 6.46 -17.30
C ILE A 6 -6.99 6.16 -15.84
N LEU A 7 -6.45 5.07 -15.27
CA LEU A 7 -6.69 4.72 -13.86
C LEU A 7 -6.14 5.79 -12.91
N LEU A 8 -4.90 6.25 -13.13
CA LEU A 8 -4.29 7.30 -12.33
C LEU A 8 -5.04 8.63 -12.44
N ASP A 9 -5.50 8.98 -13.64
CA ASP A 9 -6.31 10.18 -13.83
C ASP A 9 -7.69 10.06 -13.17
N THR A 10 -8.26 8.85 -13.13
CA THR A 10 -9.51 8.59 -12.39
C THR A 10 -9.33 8.84 -10.90
N PHE A 11 -8.24 8.36 -10.29
CA PHE A 11 -7.94 8.63 -8.88
C PHE A 11 -7.72 10.11 -8.60
N ARG A 12 -7.04 10.82 -9.50
CA ARG A 12 -6.83 12.27 -9.37
C ARG A 12 -8.12 13.06 -9.42
N ASN A 13 -9.06 12.67 -10.28
CA ASN A 13 -10.35 13.33 -10.45
C ASN A 13 -11.36 12.97 -9.34
N ALA A 14 -11.27 11.76 -8.79
CA ALA A 14 -12.17 11.28 -7.73
C ALA A 14 -11.77 11.80 -6.34
N ALA A 15 -10.48 12.05 -6.09
CA ALA A 15 -10.00 12.52 -4.80
C ALA A 15 -10.35 13.99 -4.55
N ALA A 16 -11.00 14.26 -3.42
CA ALA A 16 -11.32 15.59 -2.95
C ALA A 16 -10.16 16.27 -2.20
N SER A 17 -9.12 15.50 -1.83
CA SER A 17 -7.93 16.02 -1.15
C SER A 17 -6.63 15.31 -1.57
N GLU A 18 -5.48 15.93 -1.32
CA GLU A 18 -4.17 15.30 -1.53
C GLU A 18 -3.98 14.04 -0.67
N ARG A 19 -4.61 13.99 0.51
CA ARG A 19 -4.60 12.81 1.36
C ARG A 19 -5.33 11.63 0.72
N GLU A 20 -6.49 11.86 0.12
CA GLU A 20 -7.24 10.82 -0.59
C GLU A 20 -6.51 10.34 -1.86
N LYS A 21 -5.79 11.23 -2.56
CA LYS A 21 -4.92 10.83 -3.67
C LYS A 21 -3.84 9.86 -3.21
N GLY A 22 -3.21 10.15 -2.07
CA GLY A 22 -2.25 9.27 -1.41
C GLY A 22 -2.88 7.91 -1.10
N THR A 23 -4.04 7.90 -0.44
CA THR A 23 -4.76 6.67 -0.09
C THR A 23 -5.10 5.81 -1.32
N TYR A 24 -5.61 6.39 -2.41
CA TYR A 24 -5.89 5.62 -3.63
C TYR A 24 -4.62 5.05 -4.27
N PHE A 25 -3.51 5.76 -4.19
CA PHE A 25 -2.24 5.26 -4.68
C PHE A 25 -1.73 4.09 -3.82
N GLU A 26 -1.84 4.20 -2.49
CA GLU A 26 -1.51 3.12 -1.56
C GLU A 26 -2.33 1.86 -1.84
N GLU A 27 -3.64 2.00 -2.04
CA GLU A 27 -4.53 0.89 -2.40
C GLU A 27 -4.15 0.24 -3.72
N LEU A 28 -3.80 1.04 -4.74
CA LEU A 28 -3.32 0.54 -6.03
C LEU A 28 -2.04 -0.29 -5.86
N ILE A 29 -1.05 0.22 -5.13
CA ILE A 29 0.22 -0.48 -4.92
C ILE A 29 0.00 -1.73 -4.07
N MET A 30 -0.87 -1.68 -3.05
CA MET A 30 -1.24 -2.86 -2.28
C MET A 30 -1.88 -3.93 -3.16
N ALA A 31 -2.81 -3.56 -4.05
CA ALA A 31 -3.42 -4.48 -5.00
C ALA A 31 -2.38 -5.07 -5.97
N TYR A 32 -1.44 -4.26 -6.46
CA TYR A 32 -0.34 -4.69 -7.30
C TYR A 32 0.54 -5.74 -6.60
N LEU A 33 0.99 -5.45 -5.37
CA LEU A 33 1.84 -6.36 -4.58
C LEU A 33 1.14 -7.69 -4.24
N LYS A 34 -0.20 -7.69 -4.09
CA LYS A 34 -0.99 -8.89 -3.79
C LYS A 34 -1.27 -9.75 -5.03
N ASN A 35 -1.27 -9.16 -6.23
CA ASN A 35 -1.68 -9.84 -7.46
C ASN A 35 -0.52 -10.22 -8.39
N GLU A 36 0.58 -9.47 -8.42
CA GLU A 36 1.73 -9.82 -9.26
C GLU A 36 2.43 -11.09 -8.74
N ALA A 37 2.69 -12.06 -9.62
CA ALA A 37 3.23 -13.36 -9.27
C ALA A 37 4.53 -13.27 -8.43
N THR A 38 5.47 -12.40 -8.83
CA THR A 38 6.75 -12.22 -8.13
C THR A 38 6.56 -11.73 -6.69
N TYR A 39 5.67 -10.76 -6.45
CA TYR A 39 5.43 -10.23 -5.12
C TYR A 39 4.51 -11.10 -4.28
N ARG A 40 3.56 -11.82 -4.90
CA ARG A 40 2.71 -12.80 -4.23
C ARG A 40 3.51 -13.98 -3.66
N GLU A 41 4.58 -14.39 -4.35
CA GLU A 41 5.51 -15.38 -3.83
C GLU A 41 6.39 -14.81 -2.71
N LEU A 42 6.80 -13.53 -2.82
CA LEU A 42 7.67 -12.87 -1.85
C LEU A 42 6.95 -12.47 -0.54
N TYR A 43 5.70 -12.03 -0.62
CA TYR A 43 4.94 -11.53 0.52
C TYR A 43 3.74 -12.45 0.84
N SER A 44 3.51 -12.72 2.12
CA SER A 44 2.30 -13.42 2.57
C SER A 44 1.11 -12.48 2.62
N ASP A 45 1.35 -11.28 3.15
CA ASP A 45 0.31 -10.31 3.47
C ASP A 45 0.86 -8.89 3.28
N VAL A 46 -0.03 -7.95 2.94
CA VAL A 46 0.28 -6.53 2.76
C VAL A 46 -0.86 -5.71 3.35
N TRP A 47 -0.52 -4.71 4.15
CA TRP A 47 -1.42 -3.80 4.85
C TRP A 47 -0.97 -2.35 4.67
N THR A 48 -1.88 -1.41 4.89
CA THR A 48 -1.50 -0.03 5.20
C THR A 48 -0.79 0.04 6.56
N TYR A 49 0.02 1.07 6.78
CA TYR A 49 0.68 1.25 8.08
C TYR A 49 -0.32 1.35 9.24
N GLY A 50 -1.42 2.07 9.04
CA GLY A 50 -2.47 2.21 10.05
C GLY A 50 -3.12 0.87 10.44
N GLU A 51 -3.43 0.01 9.46
CA GLU A 51 -3.97 -1.33 9.71
C GLU A 51 -2.96 -2.22 10.43
N TRP A 52 -1.71 -2.25 9.96
CA TRP A 52 -0.65 -3.05 10.59
C TRP A 52 -0.39 -2.58 12.03
N ALA A 53 -0.39 -1.27 12.26
CA ALA A 53 -0.19 -0.69 13.58
C ALA A 53 -1.31 -1.11 14.53
N ALA A 54 -2.58 -1.00 14.09
CA ALA A 54 -3.74 -1.46 14.85
C ALA A 54 -3.67 -2.96 15.19
N LEU A 55 -3.21 -3.80 14.25
CA LEU A 55 -3.05 -5.25 14.46
C LEU A 55 -1.93 -5.61 15.44
N ASN A 56 -0.88 -4.79 15.53
CA ASN A 56 0.29 -5.05 16.38
C ASN A 56 0.27 -4.24 17.69
N GLY A 57 -0.75 -3.42 17.92
CA GLY A 57 -0.83 -2.53 19.08
C GLY A 57 0.20 -1.39 19.04
N GLU A 58 0.65 -1.02 17.84
CA GLU A 58 1.62 0.05 17.60
C GLU A 58 0.89 1.39 17.33
N ASP A 59 1.62 2.49 17.47
CA ASP A 59 1.10 3.82 17.17
C ASP A 59 0.94 4.01 15.66
N GLY A 60 -0.31 4.21 15.22
CA GLY A 60 -0.68 4.45 13.83
C GLY A 60 -0.50 5.91 13.38
N ARG A 61 0.12 6.77 14.22
CA ARG A 61 0.50 8.12 13.81
C ARG A 61 1.43 8.07 12.59
N ASP A 62 1.28 9.08 11.75
CA ASP A 62 2.02 9.22 10.51
C ASP A 62 3.53 9.16 10.76
N ALA A 63 4.11 8.00 10.45
CA ALA A 63 5.54 7.73 10.57
C ALA A 63 6.25 7.91 9.22
N GLY A 64 5.57 8.45 8.20
CA GLY A 64 6.04 8.47 6.82
C GLY A 64 6.10 7.07 6.17
N ILE A 65 5.34 6.12 6.71
CA ILE A 65 5.26 4.74 6.22
C ILE A 65 3.87 4.54 5.64
N ASP A 66 3.82 4.10 4.40
CA ASP A 66 2.56 3.97 3.68
C ASP A 66 2.08 2.51 3.74
N LEU A 67 2.98 1.56 3.41
CA LEU A 67 2.65 0.14 3.34
C LEU A 67 3.60 -0.74 4.17
N VAL A 68 3.03 -1.79 4.75
CA VAL A 68 3.76 -2.85 5.46
C VAL A 68 3.46 -4.19 4.81
N ALA A 69 4.50 -4.88 4.34
CA ALA A 69 4.40 -6.21 3.75
C ALA A 69 5.10 -7.24 4.64
N LYS A 70 4.47 -8.39 4.87
CA LYS A 70 5.09 -9.52 5.57
C LYS A 70 5.70 -10.47 4.55
N THR A 71 6.98 -10.80 4.70
CA THR A 71 7.67 -11.75 3.83
C THR A 71 7.13 -13.17 4.03
N ARG A 72 6.94 -13.91 2.95
CA ARG A 72 6.54 -15.32 3.03
C ARG A 72 7.71 -16.14 3.56
N GLY A 73 7.45 -17.02 4.54
CA GLY A 73 8.45 -17.95 5.10
C GLY A 73 9.42 -17.34 6.12
N THR A 74 9.52 -16.02 6.23
CA THR A 74 10.23 -15.36 7.33
C THR A 74 9.28 -14.35 7.93
N ASN A 75 8.99 -14.40 9.24
CA ASN A 75 8.08 -13.45 9.93
C ASN A 75 8.64 -12.01 9.98
N LYS A 76 9.35 -11.58 8.94
CA LYS A 76 9.95 -10.27 8.76
C LYS A 76 8.93 -9.34 8.08
N TYR A 77 8.82 -8.13 8.62
CA TYR A 77 8.03 -7.06 8.05
C TYR A 77 8.92 -6.11 7.26
N ARG A 78 8.44 -5.70 6.09
CA ARG A 78 9.06 -4.71 5.23
C ARG A 78 8.15 -3.49 5.17
N LYS A 79 8.62 -2.38 5.73
CA LYS A 79 7.91 -1.10 5.75
C LYS A 79 8.43 -0.24 4.60
N ARG A 80 7.55 0.35 3.80
CA ARG A 80 7.93 1.25 2.70
C ARG A 80 7.11 2.53 2.73
N SER A 81 7.80 3.63 2.46
CA SER A 81 7.20 4.89 2.03
C SER A 81 7.09 4.87 0.50
N ALA A 82 5.97 5.35 -0.01
CA ALA A 82 5.65 5.64 -1.39
C ALA A 82 5.75 7.15 -1.70
N THR A 83 6.28 7.95 -0.76
CA THR A 83 6.61 9.38 -0.95
C THR A 83 7.77 9.58 -1.92
#